data_AF-A0A2B7YVY0-F1
#
_entry.id   AF-A0A2B7YVY0-F1
#
_cell.length_a   1.000
_cell.length_b   1.000
_cell.length_c   1.000
_cell.angle_alpha   90.00
_cell.angle_beta   90.00
_cell.angle_gamma   90.00
#
_symmetry.space_group_name_H-M   'P 1'
#
loop_
_entity.id
_entity.type
_entity.pdbx_description
1 polymer ?
#
loop_
_entity_poly.entity_id
_entity_poly.type
_entity_poly.pdbx_seq_one_letter_code
_entity_poly.pdbx_strand_id
1 'polypeptide(L)' 'MWKCKHCGGIVGAKTYQIEELDKKGEFTGSSLNHFDVESYQCSKCGEYSEELENVADWVEDKE' A
#
# COMPACT_ATOMS: atom_id res chain seq x y z
N MET A 1 2.16 -9.04 -11.00
CA MET A 1 2.43 -8.22 -9.79
C MET A 1 3.08 -6.90 -10.16
N TRP A 2 2.76 -5.80 -9.44
CA TRP A 2 3.40 -4.50 -9.63
C TRP A 2 4.82 -4.49 -9.04
N LYS A 3 5.81 -4.24 -9.89
CA LYS A 3 7.23 -4.23 -9.54
C LYS A 3 7.79 -2.82 -9.63
N CYS A 4 8.49 -2.40 -8.58
CA CYS A 4 9.16 -1.10 -8.50
C CYS A 4 10.19 -0.96 -9.62
N LYS A 5 10.11 0.13 -10.37
CA LYS A 5 11.03 0.47 -11.47
C LYS A 5 12.48 0.61 -11.00
N HIS A 6 12.68 1.13 -9.78
CA HIS A 6 13.99 1.42 -9.25
C HIS A 6 14.70 0.19 -8.64
N CYS A 7 13.99 -0.67 -7.91
CA CYS A 7 14.63 -1.76 -7.14
C CYS A 7 14.06 -3.17 -7.36
N GLY A 8 13.02 -3.32 -8.20
CA GLY A 8 12.33 -4.59 -8.46
C GLY A 8 11.51 -5.13 -7.28
N GLY A 9 11.35 -4.36 -6.19
CA GLY A 9 10.49 -4.70 -5.06
C GLY A 9 9.01 -4.69 -5.42
N ILE A 10 8.14 -5.19 -4.54
CA ILE A 10 6.68 -5.14 -4.73
C ILE A 10 6.20 -3.71 -4.44
N VAL A 11 5.30 -3.20 -5.27
CA VAL A 11 4.58 -1.94 -5.03
C VAL A 11 3.15 -2.24 -4.65
N GLY A 12 2.66 -1.60 -3.59
CA GLY A 12 1.28 -1.69 -3.12
C GLY A 12 0.64 -0.31 -3.04
N ALA A 13 -0.69 -0.29 -2.95
CA ALA A 13 -1.45 0.91 -2.64
C ALA A 13 -1.35 1.21 -1.13
N LYS A 14 -1.07 2.46 -0.80
CA LYS A 14 -1.14 3.01 0.54
C LYS A 14 -2.52 3.63 0.71
N THR A 15 -3.31 3.05 1.58
CA THR A 15 -4.62 3.56 1.98
C THR A 15 -4.59 3.93 3.47
N TYR A 16 -5.60 4.66 3.92
CA TYR A 16 -5.84 4.87 5.34
C TYR A 16 -7.16 4.25 5.74
N GLN A 17 -7.25 3.84 7.00
CA GLN A 17 -8.49 3.38 7.60
C GLN A 17 -8.60 3.90 9.02
N ILE A 18 -9.84 4.14 9.46
CA ILE A 18 -10.14 4.42 10.87
C ILE A 18 -10.46 3.09 11.53
N GLU A 19 -9.71 2.76 12.56
CA GLU A 19 -9.93 1.55 13.36
C GLU A 19 -10.67 1.88 14.66
N GLU A 20 -11.56 0.99 15.08
CA GLU A 20 -12.17 1.06 16.40
C GLU A 20 -11.14 0.70 17.48
N LEU A 21 -11.11 1.52 18.53
CA LEU A 21 -10.24 1.33 19.68
C LEU A 21 -11.06 0.87 20.90
N ASP A 22 -10.47 0.01 21.72
CA ASP A 22 -11.05 -0.36 23.00
C ASP A 22 -10.83 0.73 24.07
N LYS A 23 -11.33 0.50 25.28
CA LYS A 23 -11.19 1.44 26.41
C LYS A 23 -9.73 1.68 26.87
N LYS A 24 -8.79 0.86 26.42
CA LYS A 24 -7.35 1.02 26.69
C LYS A 24 -6.62 1.73 25.54
N GLY A 25 -7.32 2.00 24.42
CA GLY A 25 -6.74 2.57 23.22
C GLY A 25 -6.09 1.54 22.28
N GLU A 26 -6.37 0.24 22.47
CA GLU A 26 -5.84 -0.83 21.62
C GLU A 26 -6.75 -1.08 20.41
N PHE A 27 -6.18 -1.47 19.27
CA PHE A 27 -6.95 -1.83 18.08
C PHE A 27 -7.80 -3.07 18.32
N THR A 28 -9.09 -2.96 18.04
CA THR A 28 -10.02 -4.10 18.14
C THR A 28 -9.97 -5.03 16.93
N GLY A 29 -9.38 -4.56 15.82
CA GLY A 29 -9.42 -5.21 14.52
C GLY A 29 -10.69 -4.92 13.71
N SER A 30 -11.62 -4.11 14.24
CA SER A 30 -12.77 -3.60 13.51
C SER A 30 -12.42 -2.27 12.83
N SER A 31 -12.50 -2.25 11.49
CA SER A 31 -12.40 -1.01 10.73
C SER A 31 -13.75 -0.27 10.72
N LEU A 32 -13.74 1.00 11.13
CA LEU A 32 -14.90 1.89 11.12
C LEU A 32 -15.10 2.54 9.75
N ASN A 33 -14.01 2.84 9.05
CA ASN A 33 -14.07 3.42 7.72
C ASN A 33 -12.79 3.11 6.93
N HIS A 34 -12.90 3.05 5.61
CA HIS A 34 -11.77 2.91 4.69
C HIS A 34 -11.74 4.12 3.75
N PHE A 35 -10.56 4.71 3.58
CA PHE A 35 -10.35 5.80 2.64
C PHE A 35 -9.70 5.28 1.36
N ASP A 36 -9.96 5.99 0.26
CA ASP A 36 -9.36 5.68 -1.04
C ASP A 36 -7.83 5.73 -1.01
N VAL A 37 -7.22 5.27 -2.11
CA VAL A 37 -5.76 5.23 -2.29
C VAL A 37 -5.18 6.63 -2.21
N GLU A 38 -4.25 6.83 -1.27
CA GLU A 38 -3.47 8.07 -1.15
C GLU A 38 -2.28 8.06 -2.13
N SER A 39 -1.55 6.94 -2.17
CA SER A 39 -0.35 6.80 -3.00
C SER A 39 0.00 5.34 -3.23
N TYR A 40 0.98 5.09 -4.08
CA TYR A 40 1.57 3.78 -4.33
C TYR A 40 3.00 3.80 -3.85
N GLN A 41 3.40 2.79 -3.07
CA GLN A 41 4.72 2.76 -2.44
C GLN A 41 5.40 1.40 -2.60
N CYS A 42 6.69 1.43 -2.90
CA CYS A 42 7.53 0.24 -2.90
C CYS A 42 7.82 -0.24 -1.46
N SER A 43 7.51 -1.51 -1.19
CA SER A 43 7.74 -2.15 0.11
C SER A 43 9.21 -2.36 0.47
N LYS A 44 10.13 -2.16 -0.47
CA LYS A 44 11.56 -2.43 -0.31
C LYS A 44 12.41 -1.16 -0.22
N CYS A 45 12.27 -0.24 -1.17
CA CYS A 45 13.07 0.99 -1.20
C CYS A 45 12.32 2.24 -0.69
N GLY A 46 11.02 2.13 -0.41
CA GLY A 46 10.21 3.23 0.10
C GLY A 46 9.80 4.29 -0.94
N GLU A 47 10.23 4.15 -2.19
CA GLU A 47 9.87 5.04 -3.29
C GLU A 47 8.37 5.04 -3.52
N TYR A 48 7.78 6.22 -3.76
CA TYR A 48 6.34 6.39 -3.81
C TYR A 48 5.91 7.45 -4.84
N SER A 49 4.66 7.34 -5.29
CA SER A 49 4.01 8.33 -6.15
C SER A 49 2.49 8.27 -5.97
N GLU A 50 1.77 9.35 -6.27
CA GLU A 50 0.31 9.35 -6.34
C GLU A 50 -0.20 8.55 -7.56
N GLU A 51 0.62 8.43 -8.61
CA GLU A 51 0.31 7.67 -9.82
C GLU A 51 1.10 6.35 -9.85
N LEU A 52 0.41 5.22 -10.02
CA LEU A 52 1.02 3.89 -9.95
C LEU A 52 2.07 3.67 -11.03
N GLU A 53 1.81 4.13 -12.25
CA GLU A 53 2.71 3.97 -13.39
C GLU A 53 4.03 4.73 -13.20
N ASN A 54 4.10 5.73 -12.33
CA ASN A 54 5.35 6.44 -12.07
C ASN A 54 6.35 5.62 -11.26
N VAL A 55 5.86 4.70 -10.42
CA VAL A 55 6.71 3.93 -9.49
C VAL A 55 6.85 2.45 -9.88
N ALA A 56 5.91 1.91 -10.65
CA ALA A 56 5.85 0.47 -10.91
C ALA A 56 5.45 0.09 -12.34
N ASP A 57 5.87 -1.10 -12.76
CA ASP A 57 5.37 -1.79 -13.95
C ASP A 57 4.72 -3.13 -13.55
N TRP A 58 3.68 -3.55 -14.27
CA TRP A 58 3.11 -4.89 -14.09
C TRP A 58 4.02 -5.95 -14.71
N VAL A 59 4.39 -6.95 -13.91
CA VAL A 59 5.15 -8.12 -14.33
C VAL A 59 4.31 -9.37 -14.07
N GLU A 60 4.05 -10.17 -15.09
CA GLU A 60 3.42 -11.48 -14.92
C GLU A 60 4.41 -12.47 -14.30
N ASP A 61 3.98 -13.23 -13.30
CA ASP A 61 4.75 -14.40 -12.87
C ASP A 61 4.62 -15.45 -13.98
N LYS A 62 5.75 -15.85 -14.57
CA LYS A 62 5.76 -16.99 -15.48
C LYS A 62 5.58 -18.25 -14.62
N GLU A 63 4.44 -18.91 -14.79
CA GLU A 63 4.15 -20.24 -14.23
C GLU A 63 5.26 -21.27 -14.53
#